data_AF-A0AAU3VM56-F1
#
_entry.id   AF-A0AAU3VM56-F1
#
_cell.length_a   1.000
_cell.length_b   1.000
_cell.length_c   1.000
_cell.angle_alpha   90.00
_cell.angle_beta   90.00
_cell.angle_gamma   90.00
#
_symmetry.space_group_name_H-M   'P 1'
#
loop_
_entity.id
_entity.type
_entity.pdbx_description
1 polymer ?
#
loop_
_entity_poly.entity_id
_entity_poly.type
_entity_poly.pdbx_seq_one_letter_code
_entity_poly.pdbx_strand_id
1 'polypeptide(L)'
;MNPANTTGAGGGTVYYGDPDSAHDLQVFLELRDRPSHTMAESLLGTMRRTADEGGTVLKFHFAAEIDDTVGGIGSQRGLGALAAASDAGQRQFIDYLSVLLAEQPFPPVNDRFSETPVLLSLASRVEGLRSADFDRKVTDDTYLSWAGDAAGGFASFGVVGMPVVWYDDEVVPVVSFEGGSAITPQQFLDRLPR
;
A
#
# COMPACT_ATOMS: atom_id res chain seq x y z
N MET A 1 14.33 -9.71 -7.96
CA MET A 1 13.18 -10.32 -8.65
C MET A 1 12.02 -9.39 -8.41
N ASN A 2 11.23 -9.10 -9.44
CA ASN A 2 10.08 -8.22 -9.29
C ASN A 2 8.84 -9.06 -9.00
N PRO A 3 8.00 -8.66 -8.04
CA PRO A 3 6.70 -9.26 -7.83
C PRO A 3 5.82 -9.08 -9.07
N ALA A 4 4.79 -9.92 -9.23
CA ALA A 4 3.74 -9.68 -10.21
C ALA A 4 3.05 -8.32 -9.97
N ASN A 5 2.36 -7.81 -10.98
CA ASN A 5 1.64 -6.53 -10.95
C ASN A 5 2.50 -5.34 -10.47
N THR A 6 3.75 -5.30 -10.92
CA THR A 6 4.64 -4.17 -10.67
C THR A 6 4.98 -3.42 -11.97
N THR A 7 5.21 -2.11 -11.85
CA THR A 7 5.52 -1.19 -12.96
C THR A 7 6.58 -0.17 -12.55
N GLY A 8 6.95 0.70 -13.48
CA GLY A 8 7.96 1.74 -13.32
C GLY A 8 9.39 1.22 -13.50
N ALA A 9 10.34 2.15 -13.58
CA ALA A 9 11.76 1.80 -13.64
C ALA A 9 12.15 1.04 -12.37
N GLY A 10 12.67 -0.19 -12.54
CA GLY A 10 12.99 -1.07 -11.41
C GLY A 10 11.82 -1.89 -10.84
N GLY A 11 10.58 -1.63 -11.28
CA GLY A 11 9.40 -2.39 -10.81
C GLY A 11 9.03 -2.15 -9.35
N GLY A 12 9.29 -0.95 -8.82
CA GLY A 12 9.02 -0.60 -7.42
C GLY A 12 7.57 -0.21 -7.12
N THR A 13 6.73 0.01 -8.14
CA THR A 13 5.34 0.42 -7.98
C THR A 13 4.42 -0.77 -8.18
N VAL A 14 3.57 -1.08 -7.19
CA VAL A 14 2.55 -2.13 -7.30
C VAL A 14 1.26 -1.50 -7.85
N TYR A 15 0.58 -2.14 -8.80
CA TYR A 15 -0.66 -1.62 -9.36
C TYR A 15 -1.88 -2.52 -9.16
N TYR A 16 -3.07 -1.91 -9.16
CA TYR A 16 -4.37 -2.59 -9.16
C TYR A 16 -5.26 -1.98 -10.26
N GLY A 17 -5.87 -2.83 -11.09
CA GLY A 17 -6.67 -2.45 -12.24
C GLY A 17 -5.93 -2.66 -13.57
N ASP A 18 -6.42 -1.99 -14.60
CA ASP A 18 -5.87 -2.06 -15.96
C ASP A 18 -4.69 -1.11 -16.12
N PRO A 19 -3.44 -1.59 -16.33
CA PRO A 19 -2.28 -0.73 -16.51
C PRO A 19 -2.36 0.16 -17.76
N ASP A 20 -3.27 -0.12 -18.70
CA ASP A 20 -3.53 0.69 -19.90
C ASP A 20 -4.66 1.72 -19.69
N SER A 21 -5.16 1.89 -18.46
CA SER A 21 -6.13 2.95 -18.13
C SER A 21 -5.58 4.33 -18.49
N ALA A 22 -6.44 5.20 -19.00
CA ALA A 22 -6.06 6.55 -19.43
C ALA A 22 -5.61 7.45 -18.27
N HIS A 23 -6.05 7.14 -17.05
CA HIS A 23 -5.76 7.89 -15.85
C HIS A 23 -5.23 6.99 -14.75
N ASP A 24 -4.40 7.54 -13.87
CA ASP A 24 -3.95 6.82 -12.68
C ASP A 24 -4.21 7.58 -11.38
N LEU A 25 -4.38 6.80 -10.32
CA LEU A 25 -4.38 7.27 -8.94
C LEU A 25 -3.10 6.77 -8.29
N GLN A 26 -2.14 7.67 -8.07
CA GLN A 26 -0.91 7.35 -7.32
C GLN A 26 -1.18 7.51 -5.83
N VAL A 27 -0.96 6.46 -5.06
CA VAL A 27 -1.26 6.39 -3.63
C VAL A 27 0.04 6.16 -2.87
N PHE A 28 0.46 7.16 -2.11
CA PHE A 28 1.71 7.18 -1.35
C PHE A 28 1.41 6.89 0.12
N LEU A 29 1.99 5.82 0.66
CA LEU A 29 1.64 5.27 1.98
C LEU A 29 2.87 4.80 2.75
N GLU A 30 2.70 4.67 4.06
CA GLU A 30 3.57 3.83 4.89
C GLU A 30 2.74 2.92 5.81
N LEU A 31 3.12 1.65 5.92
CA LEU A 31 2.31 0.63 6.60
C LEU A 31 2.18 0.85 8.11
N ARG A 32 3.14 1.56 8.73
CA ARG A 32 3.11 1.90 10.17
C ARG A 32 2.65 3.33 10.45
N ASP A 33 2.26 4.09 9.41
CA ASP A 33 1.83 5.49 9.52
C ASP A 33 0.33 5.63 9.81
N ARG A 34 -0.03 6.31 10.91
CA ARG A 34 -1.42 6.40 11.40
C ARG A 34 -2.35 7.13 10.43
N PRO A 35 -1.97 8.28 9.84
CA PRO A 35 -2.71 8.89 8.74
C PRO A 35 -2.96 7.95 7.56
N SER A 36 -2.00 7.10 7.17
CA SER A 36 -2.16 6.12 6.08
C SER A 36 -3.26 5.10 6.40
N HIS A 37 -3.34 4.63 7.65
CA HIS A 37 -4.46 3.81 8.13
C HIS A 37 -5.79 4.57 8.02
N THR A 38 -5.86 5.80 8.53
CA THR A 38 -7.10 6.60 8.52
C THR A 38 -7.61 6.87 7.10
N MET A 39 -6.72 7.12 6.13
CA MET A 39 -7.12 7.23 4.72
C MET A 39 -7.65 5.91 4.20
N ALA A 40 -6.97 4.79 4.46
CA ALA A 40 -7.39 3.51 3.92
C ALA A 40 -8.75 3.05 4.45
N GLU A 41 -9.04 3.25 5.75
CA GLU A 41 -10.35 2.97 6.34
C GLU A 41 -11.48 3.74 5.63
N SER A 42 -11.22 4.97 5.20
CA SER A 42 -12.23 5.82 4.56
C SER A 42 -12.32 5.62 3.04
N LEU A 43 -11.18 5.52 2.35
CA LEU A 43 -11.10 5.76 0.91
C LEU A 43 -10.59 4.58 0.08
N LEU A 44 -9.87 3.61 0.66
CA LEU A 44 -9.26 2.53 -0.14
C LEU A 44 -10.32 1.73 -0.92
N GLY A 45 -11.49 1.49 -0.31
CA GLY A 45 -12.62 0.82 -0.97
C GLY A 45 -13.21 1.63 -2.14
N THR A 46 -13.19 2.95 -2.07
CA THR A 46 -13.64 3.83 -3.16
C THR A 46 -12.62 3.90 -4.28
N MET A 47 -11.33 4.04 -3.96
CA MET A 47 -10.24 3.97 -4.94
C MET A 47 -10.25 2.64 -5.69
N ARG A 48 -10.42 1.53 -4.97
CA ARG A 48 -10.56 0.21 -5.61
C ARG A 48 -11.72 0.19 -6.60
N ARG A 49 -12.85 0.80 -6.25
CA ARG A 49 -14.04 0.84 -7.12
C ARG A 49 -13.78 1.62 -8.40
N THR A 50 -13.08 2.77 -8.34
CA THR A 50 -12.76 3.53 -9.56
C THR A 50 -11.91 2.70 -10.52
N ALA A 51 -11.03 1.84 -10.00
CA ALA A 51 -10.27 0.90 -10.81
C ALA A 51 -11.06 -0.30 -11.31
N ASP A 52 -11.93 -0.88 -10.49
CA ASP A 52 -12.83 -1.96 -10.92
C ASP A 52 -13.81 -1.50 -12.02
N GLU A 53 -14.21 -0.23 -12.01
CA GLU A 53 -15.05 0.40 -13.04
C GLU A 53 -14.26 0.83 -14.29
N GLY A 54 -12.94 0.65 -14.30
CA GLY A 54 -12.04 0.98 -15.41
C GLY A 54 -11.70 2.47 -15.56
N GLY A 55 -12.13 3.32 -14.61
CA GLY A 55 -11.91 4.76 -14.66
C GLY A 55 -10.47 5.18 -14.37
N THR A 56 -9.72 4.37 -13.60
CA THR A 56 -8.34 4.66 -13.20
C THR A 56 -7.56 3.36 -12.98
N VAL A 57 -6.23 3.39 -13.09
CA VAL A 57 -5.37 2.37 -12.45
C VAL A 57 -4.85 2.90 -11.12
N LEU A 58 -4.87 2.08 -10.06
CA LEU A 58 -4.22 2.44 -8.80
C LEU A 58 -2.74 2.08 -8.88
N LYS A 59 -1.86 3.01 -8.50
CA LYS A 59 -0.41 2.82 -8.39
C LYS A 59 0.01 3.09 -6.96
N PHE A 60 0.55 2.10 -6.27
CA PHE A 60 0.92 2.20 -4.85
C PHE A 60 2.43 2.38 -4.70
N HIS A 61 2.80 3.37 -3.88
CA HIS A 61 4.16 3.75 -3.57
C HIS A 61 4.32 3.70 -2.05
N PHE A 62 5.27 2.90 -1.58
CA PHE A 62 5.43 2.63 -0.16
C PHE A 62 6.73 3.21 0.36
N ALA A 63 6.64 3.99 1.44
CA ALA A 63 7.80 4.39 2.21
C ALA A 63 8.12 3.36 3.30
N ALA A 64 9.30 3.50 3.90
CA ALA A 64 9.72 2.81 5.12
C ALA A 64 10.35 3.79 6.12
N GLU A 65 9.92 5.06 6.12
CA GLU A 65 10.51 6.12 6.96
C GLU A 65 10.37 5.84 8.47
N ILE A 66 9.36 5.09 8.89
CA ILE A 66 9.19 4.66 10.28
C ILE A 66 10.27 3.63 10.66
N ASP A 67 10.67 2.74 9.75
CA ASP A 67 11.81 1.84 9.99
C ASP A 67 13.09 2.67 10.25
N ASP A 68 13.31 3.74 9.49
CA ASP A 68 14.46 4.63 9.66
C ASP A 68 14.39 5.51 10.93
N THR A 69 13.22 6.03 11.27
CA THR A 69 13.06 7.04 12.34
C THR A 69 12.91 6.45 13.73
N VAL A 70 12.16 5.35 13.89
CA VAL A 70 11.94 4.70 15.21
C VAL A 70 12.60 3.33 15.33
N GLY A 71 13.17 2.81 14.24
CA GLY A 71 13.81 1.51 14.19
C GLY A 71 12.83 0.37 13.87
N GLY A 72 13.41 -0.81 13.63
CA GLY A 72 12.69 -2.01 13.21
C GLY A 72 12.79 -2.24 11.71
N ILE A 73 12.01 -3.20 11.23
CA ILE A 73 11.93 -3.57 9.80
C ILE A 73 10.49 -3.88 9.38
N GLY A 74 9.52 -3.48 10.20
CA GLY A 74 8.11 -3.84 10.04
C GLY A 74 7.49 -3.24 8.79
N SER A 75 7.84 -2.00 8.40
CA SER A 75 7.36 -1.40 7.15
C SER A 75 7.92 -2.18 5.95
N GLN A 76 9.22 -2.44 5.93
CA GLN A 76 9.87 -3.17 4.83
C GLN A 76 9.41 -4.64 4.73
N ARG A 77 9.31 -5.38 5.85
CA ARG A 77 8.77 -6.76 5.84
C ARG A 77 7.30 -6.80 5.46
N GLY A 78 6.49 -5.85 5.94
CA GLY A 78 5.10 -5.71 5.53
C GLY A 78 4.96 -5.52 4.02
N LEU A 79 5.80 -4.65 3.44
CA LEU A 79 5.85 -4.44 1.99
C LEU A 79 6.32 -5.69 1.23
N GLY A 80 7.31 -6.43 1.75
CA GLY A 80 7.71 -7.72 1.19
C GLY A 80 6.58 -8.76 1.20
N ALA A 81 5.72 -8.74 2.22
CA ALA A 81 4.55 -9.62 2.27
C ALA A 81 3.44 -9.19 1.31
N LEU A 82 3.26 -7.88 1.09
CA LEU A 82 2.36 -7.36 0.05
C LEU A 82 2.83 -7.73 -1.36
N ALA A 83 4.14 -7.72 -1.60
CA ALA A 83 4.73 -8.24 -2.83
C ALA A 83 4.39 -9.72 -3.06
N ALA A 84 4.51 -10.55 -2.02
CA ALA A 84 4.10 -11.96 -2.10
C ALA A 84 2.58 -12.10 -2.37
N ALA A 85 1.75 -11.21 -1.83
CA ALA A 85 0.32 -11.18 -2.12
C ALA A 85 0.03 -10.77 -3.57
N SER A 86 0.85 -9.87 -4.14
CA SER A 86 0.73 -9.47 -5.54
C SER A 86 0.96 -10.63 -6.51
N ASP A 87 1.90 -11.53 -6.20
CA ASP A 87 2.08 -12.77 -6.97
C ASP A 87 0.84 -13.68 -6.95
N ALA A 88 0.09 -13.69 -5.84
CA ALA A 88 -1.15 -14.46 -5.73
C ALA A 88 -2.29 -13.80 -6.52
N GLY A 89 -2.25 -12.48 -6.70
CA GLY A 89 -3.16 -11.72 -7.55
C GLY A 89 -3.40 -10.30 -7.06
N GLN A 90 -3.89 -9.43 -7.95
CA GLN A 90 -4.18 -8.03 -7.60
C GLN A 90 -5.22 -7.89 -6.48
N ARG A 91 -6.25 -8.75 -6.47
CA ARG A 91 -7.27 -8.76 -5.41
C ARG A 91 -6.68 -9.16 -4.07
N GLN A 92 -5.86 -10.20 -4.06
CA GLN A 92 -5.13 -10.66 -2.88
C GLN A 92 -4.22 -9.56 -2.32
N PHE A 93 -3.52 -8.83 -3.17
CA PHE A 93 -2.71 -7.68 -2.78
C PHE A 93 -3.55 -6.59 -2.10
N ILE A 94 -4.60 -6.07 -2.75
CA ILE A 94 -5.33 -4.91 -2.21
C ILE A 94 -6.14 -5.29 -0.96
N ASP A 95 -6.67 -6.51 -0.90
CA ASP A 95 -7.36 -7.01 0.29
C ASP A 95 -6.37 -7.19 1.46
N TYR A 96 -5.14 -7.64 1.19
CA TYR A 96 -4.11 -7.75 2.23
C TYR A 96 -3.57 -6.39 2.68
N LEU A 97 -3.42 -5.42 1.77
CA LEU A 97 -3.10 -4.03 2.11
C LEU A 97 -4.14 -3.45 3.07
N SER A 98 -5.42 -3.66 2.78
CA SER A 98 -6.54 -3.25 3.66
C SER A 98 -6.40 -3.87 5.05
N VAL A 99 -6.12 -5.18 5.14
CA VAL A 99 -5.93 -5.86 6.43
C VAL A 99 -4.71 -5.33 7.19
N LEU A 100 -3.57 -5.14 6.53
CA LEU A 100 -2.36 -4.61 7.18
C LEU A 100 -2.58 -3.19 7.69
N LEU A 101 -3.23 -2.32 6.91
CA LEU A 101 -3.53 -0.96 7.38
C LEU A 101 -4.55 -0.98 8.52
N ALA A 102 -5.59 -1.81 8.47
CA ALA A 102 -6.57 -1.95 9.55
C ALA A 102 -5.96 -2.47 10.87
N GLU A 103 -4.97 -3.37 10.79
CA GLU A 103 -4.30 -4.00 11.93
C GLU A 103 -2.91 -3.39 12.20
N GLN A 104 -2.72 -2.14 11.79
CA GLN A 104 -1.48 -1.40 11.93
C GLN A 104 -0.97 -1.42 13.40
N PRO A 105 0.31 -1.73 13.64
CA PRO A 105 0.90 -1.67 14.97
C PRO A 105 0.88 -0.24 15.53
N PHE A 106 0.45 -0.09 16.78
CA PHE A 106 0.49 1.17 17.50
C PHE A 106 1.01 0.97 18.94
N PRO A 107 1.83 1.89 19.49
CA PRO A 107 2.46 3.03 18.83
C PRO A 107 3.45 2.61 17.71
N PRO A 108 3.90 3.50 16.82
CA PRO A 108 4.74 3.13 15.66
C PRO A 108 6.04 2.35 15.98
N VAL A 109 6.60 2.55 17.18
CA VAL A 109 7.76 1.78 17.70
C VAL A 109 7.44 0.28 17.89
N ASN A 110 6.16 -0.10 17.90
CA ASN A 110 5.73 -1.48 17.90
C ASN A 110 6.02 -2.11 16.53
N ASP A 111 7.09 -2.88 16.44
CA ASP A 111 7.57 -3.46 15.18
C ASP A 111 6.88 -4.79 14.80
N ARG A 112 5.64 -5.05 15.25
CA ARG A 112 4.97 -6.36 15.09
C ARG A 112 4.85 -6.87 13.64
N PHE A 113 4.92 -6.00 12.64
CA PHE A 113 4.98 -6.42 11.24
C PHE A 113 6.32 -7.02 10.83
N SER A 114 7.37 -6.92 11.66
CA SER A 114 8.60 -7.66 11.45
C SER A 114 8.49 -9.15 11.79
N GLU A 115 7.38 -9.58 12.41
CA GLU A 115 7.17 -10.97 12.83
C GLU A 115 6.42 -11.76 11.73
N THR A 116 7.07 -12.78 11.17
CA THR A 116 6.44 -13.71 10.19
C THR A 116 5.10 -14.27 10.67
N PRO A 117 4.94 -14.74 11.94
CA PRO A 117 3.66 -15.26 12.40
C PRO A 117 2.54 -14.22 12.38
N VAL A 118 2.85 -12.94 12.62
CA VAL A 118 1.86 -11.84 12.55
C VAL A 118 1.39 -11.64 11.12
N LEU A 119 2.33 -11.49 10.18
CA LEU A 119 2.01 -11.33 8.76
C LEU A 119 1.17 -12.50 8.23
N LEU A 120 1.57 -13.74 8.52
CA LEU A 120 0.82 -14.92 8.11
C LEU A 120 -0.58 -14.98 8.76
N SER A 121 -0.70 -14.63 10.04
CA SER A 121 -1.99 -14.60 10.73
C SER A 121 -2.94 -13.55 10.14
N LEU A 122 -2.42 -12.39 9.71
CA LEU A 122 -3.21 -11.35 9.06
C LEU A 122 -3.60 -11.78 7.66
N ALA A 123 -2.69 -12.40 6.91
CA ALA A 123 -2.97 -12.94 5.59
C ALA A 123 -4.07 -14.02 5.60
N SER A 124 -4.25 -14.75 6.70
CA SER A 124 -5.38 -15.69 6.87
C SER A 124 -6.76 -15.05 6.84
N ARG A 125 -6.86 -13.72 6.97
CA ARG A 125 -8.13 -12.98 6.86
C ARG A 125 -8.53 -12.66 5.42
N VAL A 126 -7.65 -12.91 4.45
CA VAL A 126 -7.90 -12.66 3.03
C VAL A 126 -8.19 -14.00 2.34
N GLU A 127 -9.37 -14.09 1.73
CA GLU A 127 -9.78 -15.29 1.01
C GLU A 127 -8.84 -15.59 -0.16
N GLY A 128 -8.36 -16.83 -0.24
CA GLY A 128 -7.48 -17.29 -1.32
C GLY A 128 -6.05 -16.76 -1.29
N LEU A 129 -5.63 -15.99 -0.26
CA LEU A 129 -4.26 -15.48 -0.17
C LEU A 129 -3.26 -16.54 0.32
N ARG A 130 -3.58 -17.22 1.43
CA ARG A 130 -2.69 -18.22 2.05
C ARG A 130 -2.54 -19.42 1.12
N SER A 131 -1.30 -19.79 0.87
CA SER A 131 -0.90 -20.97 0.10
C SER A 131 0.51 -21.38 0.54
N ALA A 132 0.94 -22.61 0.23
CA ALA A 132 2.31 -23.03 0.54
C ALA A 132 3.38 -22.11 -0.10
N ASP A 133 3.11 -21.57 -1.28
CA ASP A 133 4.03 -20.64 -1.95
C ASP A 133 4.04 -19.26 -1.28
N PHE A 134 2.86 -18.69 -0.97
CA PHE A 134 2.76 -17.43 -0.23
C PHE A 134 3.45 -17.52 1.14
N ASP A 135 3.15 -18.58 1.90
CA ASP A 135 3.69 -18.79 3.25
C ASP A 135 5.21 -18.88 3.23
N ARG A 136 5.75 -19.61 2.26
CA ARG A 136 7.19 -19.72 2.02
C ARG A 136 7.78 -18.36 1.65
N LYS A 137 7.17 -17.61 0.73
CA LYS A 137 7.67 -16.28 0.32
C LYS A 137 7.76 -15.28 1.47
N VAL A 138 6.76 -15.29 2.36
CA VAL A 138 6.75 -14.44 3.57
C VAL A 138 7.75 -14.93 4.61
N THR A 139 7.90 -16.25 4.78
CA THR A 139 8.83 -16.84 5.75
C THR A 139 10.28 -16.64 5.34
N ASP A 140 10.59 -16.83 4.07
CA ASP A 140 11.92 -16.73 3.49
C ASP A 140 12.31 -15.28 3.13
N ASP A 141 11.44 -14.31 3.41
CA ASP A 141 11.67 -12.89 3.06
C ASP A 141 12.00 -12.70 1.58
N THR A 142 11.32 -13.45 0.69
CA THR A 142 11.65 -13.54 -0.75
C THR A 142 11.70 -12.17 -1.42
N TYR A 143 10.87 -11.22 -0.98
CA TYR A 143 10.79 -9.87 -1.53
C TYR A 143 11.39 -8.79 -0.64
N LEU A 144 12.13 -9.13 0.41
CA LEU A 144 12.68 -8.14 1.34
C LEU A 144 13.66 -7.18 0.67
N SER A 145 14.54 -7.67 -0.22
CA SER A 145 15.45 -6.82 -0.99
C SER A 145 14.69 -5.89 -1.93
N TRP A 146 13.68 -6.41 -2.65
CA TRP A 146 12.84 -5.59 -3.53
C TRP A 146 12.08 -4.53 -2.74
N ALA A 147 11.56 -4.87 -1.56
CA ALA A 147 10.86 -3.92 -0.70
C ALA A 147 11.79 -2.80 -0.21
N GLY A 148 13.05 -3.13 0.09
CA GLY A 148 14.07 -2.13 0.43
C GLY A 148 14.38 -1.21 -0.74
N ASP A 149 14.53 -1.74 -1.95
CA ASP A 149 14.78 -0.94 -3.16
C ASP A 149 13.57 -0.05 -3.53
N ALA A 150 12.35 -0.60 -3.43
CA ALA A 150 11.10 0.13 -3.68
C ALA A 150 10.90 1.28 -2.69
N ALA A 151 11.09 1.02 -1.39
CA ALA A 151 11.01 2.04 -0.35
C ALA A 151 12.16 3.06 -0.46
N GLY A 152 13.37 2.62 -0.79
CA GLY A 152 14.51 3.51 -1.02
C GLY A 152 14.31 4.48 -2.19
N GLY A 153 13.49 4.11 -3.18
CA GLY A 153 13.08 4.97 -4.28
C GLY A 153 12.04 6.04 -3.89
N PHE A 154 11.40 5.93 -2.72
CA PHE A 154 10.25 6.76 -2.33
C PHE A 154 10.57 8.27 -2.33
N ALA A 155 11.75 8.66 -1.84
CA ALA A 155 12.15 10.07 -1.79
C ALA A 155 12.21 10.75 -3.17
N SER A 156 12.35 9.98 -4.26
CA SER A 156 12.40 10.53 -5.62
C SER A 156 11.06 11.12 -6.10
N PHE A 157 9.95 10.77 -5.46
CA PHE A 157 8.63 11.35 -5.75
C PHE A 157 8.44 12.75 -5.16
N GLY A 158 9.31 13.19 -4.24
CA GLY A 158 9.23 14.54 -3.66
C GLY A 158 7.96 14.82 -2.83
N VAL A 159 7.24 13.77 -2.43
CA VAL A 159 6.08 13.88 -1.53
C VAL A 159 6.53 14.23 -0.12
N VAL A 160 5.73 15.04 0.58
CA VAL A 160 6.02 15.46 1.96
C VAL A 160 4.92 14.91 2.86
N GLY A 161 5.30 13.96 3.71
CA GLY A 161 4.38 13.27 4.61
C GLY A 161 3.50 12.25 3.88
N MET A 162 2.81 11.43 4.67
CA MET A 162 1.89 10.39 4.20
C MET A 162 0.55 10.51 4.95
N PRO A 163 -0.57 10.09 4.33
CA PRO A 163 -0.69 9.65 2.95
C PRO A 163 -0.76 10.84 1.99
N VAL A 164 -0.36 10.62 0.73
CA VAL A 164 -0.59 11.53 -0.39
C VAL A 164 -1.29 10.76 -1.49
N VAL A 165 -2.20 11.41 -2.21
CA VAL A 165 -2.86 10.84 -3.38
C VAL A 165 -2.73 11.82 -4.53
N TRP A 166 -2.29 11.34 -5.68
CA TRP A 166 -2.32 12.08 -6.94
C TRP A 166 -3.35 11.46 -7.88
N TYR A 167 -4.03 12.30 -8.64
CA TYR A 167 -4.72 11.89 -9.86
C TYR A 167 -3.88 12.38 -11.03
N ASP A 168 -3.37 11.45 -11.82
CA ASP A 168 -2.27 11.67 -12.75
C ASP A 168 -1.08 12.36 -12.02
N ASP A 169 -0.84 13.63 -12.29
CA ASP A 169 0.24 14.42 -11.67
C ASP A 169 -0.27 15.49 -10.68
N GLU A 170 -1.58 15.52 -10.39
CA GLU A 170 -2.19 16.52 -9.51
C GLU A 170 -2.53 15.97 -8.13
N VAL A 171 -2.13 16.69 -7.08
CA VAL A 171 -2.44 16.31 -5.69
C VAL A 171 -3.94 16.40 -5.42
N VAL A 172 -4.53 15.29 -4.98
CA VAL A 172 -5.90 15.21 -4.46
C VAL A 172 -5.85 15.24 -2.93
N PRO A 173 -6.34 16.31 -2.27
CA PRO A 173 -6.37 16.36 -0.81
C PRO A 173 -7.27 15.27 -0.24
N VAL A 174 -6.71 14.33 0.53
CA VAL A 174 -7.44 13.18 1.12
C VAL A 174 -7.60 13.24 2.64
N VAL A 175 -6.99 14.24 3.29
CA VAL A 175 -7.13 14.52 4.73
C VAL A 175 -7.77 15.90 4.94
N SER A 176 -8.60 16.05 5.96
CA SER A 176 -9.21 17.33 6.33
C SER A 176 -8.24 18.18 7.14
N PHE A 177 -8.19 19.48 6.83
CA PHE A 177 -7.47 20.47 7.64
C PHE A 177 -8.06 20.60 9.06
N GLU A 178 -9.33 20.23 9.23
CA GLU A 178 -10.00 20.14 10.52
C GLU A 178 -9.82 18.72 11.10
N GLY A 179 -8.85 18.57 12.01
CA GLY A 179 -8.76 17.40 12.90
C GLY A 179 -8.09 16.13 12.34
N GLY A 180 -7.48 16.17 11.15
CA GLY A 180 -6.65 15.07 10.63
C GLY A 180 -7.41 13.79 10.27
N SER A 181 -8.73 13.89 10.05
CA SER A 181 -9.55 12.77 9.55
C SER A 181 -9.46 12.70 8.03
N ALA A 182 -9.61 11.51 7.44
CA ALA A 182 -9.75 11.39 6.00
C ALA A 182 -11.05 12.06 5.53
N ILE A 183 -11.07 12.60 4.31
CA ILE A 183 -12.31 13.07 3.67
C ILE A 183 -13.27 11.89 3.43
N THR A 184 -14.54 12.18 3.16
CA THR A 184 -15.52 11.13 2.85
C THR A 184 -15.32 10.58 1.43
N PRO A 185 -15.81 9.35 1.14
CA PRO A 185 -15.86 8.80 -0.21
C PRO A 185 -16.45 9.73 -1.26
N GLN A 186 -17.59 10.39 -0.96
CA GLN A 186 -18.24 11.28 -1.92
C GLN A 186 -17.39 12.53 -2.18
N GLN A 187 -16.82 13.11 -1.12
CA GLN A 187 -15.92 14.25 -1.24
C GLN A 187 -14.66 13.90 -2.03
N PHE A 188 -14.18 12.65 -1.97
CA PHE A 188 -13.05 12.19 -2.78
C PHE A 188 -13.45 12.12 -4.26
N LEU A 189 -14.57 11.48 -4.58
CA LEU A 189 -15.07 11.39 -5.95
C LEU A 189 -15.36 12.76 -6.57
N ASP A 190 -15.89 13.71 -5.80
CA ASP A 190 -16.16 15.07 -6.28
C ASP A 190 -14.89 15.87 -6.61
N ARG A 191 -13.72 15.42 -6.14
CA ARG A 191 -12.41 16.01 -6.44
C ARG A 191 -11.71 15.39 -7.64
N LEU A 192 -12.17 14.23 -8.11
CA LEU A 192 -11.58 13.61 -9.30
C LEU A 192 -12.03 14.38 -10.55
N PRO A 193 -11.13 14.62 -11.52
CA PRO A 193 -11.51 15.13 -12.83
C PRO A 193 -12.59 14.25 -13.49
N ARG A 194 -13.48 14.88 -14.27
CA ARG A 194 -14.57 14.20 -14.98
C ARG A 194 -14.23 13.95 -16.44
#